data_AF-A0A2D4PMB0-F1
#
_entry.id   AF-A0A2D4PMB0-F1
#
_cell.length_a   1.000
_cell.length_b   1.000
_cell.length_c   1.000
_cell.angle_alpha   90.00
_cell.angle_beta   90.00
_cell.angle_gamma   90.00
#
_symmetry.space_group_name_H-M   'P 1'
#
loop_
_entity.id
_entity.type
_entity.pdbx_description
1 polymer ?
#
loop_
_entity_poly.entity_id
_entity_poly.type
_entity_poly.pdbx_seq_one_letter_code
_entity_poly.pdbx_strand_id
1 'polypeptide(L)'
;HTQSTKDCLHAKYNTATCETVVADDKWGHLQVDATSLYLLFLAQMTASGLRIIFTLDEVAFIQNLVFYIEAAYKVADYGMWERGDKTNQGIPELNASSVGMAKAALEAIDELDLFGAGGGQRSVIHVLPDEVEHCQSILYSMLPRASTSKEIDAGLLSIISYPAFAIEDMNIVNATKNEIITKLQGRYGCCRFLRDGYKTPREDPNRLHYDPAELKLFENIECE
;
A
#
# COMPACT_ATOMS: atom_id res chain seq x y z
N HIS A 1 8.21 -14.90 -6.70
CA HIS A 1 8.10 -14.22 -5.41
C HIS A 1 6.82 -14.66 -4.74
N THR A 2 6.85 -14.94 -3.43
CA THR A 2 5.63 -15.23 -2.67
C THR A 2 5.27 -14.01 -1.82
N GLN A 3 4.14 -14.07 -1.12
CA GLN A 3 3.74 -13.05 -0.14
C GLN A 3 4.40 -13.29 1.24
N SER A 4 5.52 -14.03 1.29
CA SER A 4 6.33 -14.17 2.49
C SER A 4 7.29 -13.00 2.63
N THR A 5 7.54 -12.55 3.85
CA THR A 5 8.47 -11.45 4.12
C THR A 5 9.91 -11.74 3.65
N LYS A 6 10.26 -13.00 3.39
CA LYS A 6 11.61 -13.42 2.98
C LYS A 6 11.81 -13.58 1.47
N ASP A 7 10.74 -13.63 0.68
CA ASP A 7 10.81 -13.87 -0.77
C ASP A 7 9.82 -13.02 -1.58
N CYS A 8 9.33 -11.95 -0.95
CA CYS A 8 8.52 -10.91 -1.55
C CYS A 8 9.33 -10.04 -2.52
N LEU A 9 8.62 -9.18 -3.26
CA LEU A 9 9.28 -8.11 -4.00
C LEU A 9 9.93 -7.15 -3.00
N HIS A 10 11.16 -6.73 -3.29
CA HIS A 10 11.84 -5.75 -2.46
C HIS A 10 11.18 -4.38 -2.60
N ALA A 11 11.05 -3.66 -1.49
CA ALA A 11 10.64 -2.25 -1.51
C ALA A 11 11.63 -1.30 -2.22
N LYS A 12 12.92 -1.68 -2.35
CA LYS A 12 13.99 -0.79 -2.81
C LYS A 12 14.96 -1.49 -3.73
N TYR A 13 15.27 -0.83 -4.85
CA TYR A 13 16.24 -1.27 -5.83
C TYR A 13 17.19 -0.13 -6.20
N ASN A 14 18.37 -0.48 -6.68
CA ASN A 14 19.30 0.50 -7.25
C ASN A 14 18.72 1.04 -8.56
N THR A 15 18.63 2.36 -8.70
CA THR A 15 18.03 3.00 -9.89
C THR A 15 18.81 2.80 -11.17
N ALA A 16 20.13 2.54 -11.08
CA ALA A 16 21.00 2.37 -12.24
C ALA A 16 21.16 0.89 -12.65
N THR A 17 21.21 -0.03 -11.67
CA THR A 17 21.46 -1.46 -11.93
C THR A 17 20.23 -2.34 -11.80
N CYS A 18 19.14 -1.83 -11.21
CA CYS A 18 17.94 -2.59 -10.81
C CYS A 18 18.21 -3.73 -9.82
N GLU A 19 19.40 -3.77 -9.20
CA GLU A 19 19.75 -4.77 -8.19
C GLU A 19 19.18 -4.42 -6.82
N THR A 20 19.08 -5.43 -5.96
CA THR A 20 18.67 -5.25 -4.56
C THR A 20 19.74 -4.45 -3.80
N VAL A 21 19.29 -3.51 -2.96
CA VAL A 21 20.18 -2.63 -2.16
C VAL A 21 20.19 -2.95 -0.68
N VAL A 22 19.25 -3.80 -0.24
CA VAL A 22 19.11 -4.28 1.13
C VAL A 22 18.84 -5.79 1.04
N ALA A 23 19.35 -6.55 2.00
CA ALA A 23 19.12 -8.00 2.04
C ALA A 23 17.70 -8.34 2.50
N ASP A 24 17.20 -9.51 2.09
CA ASP A 24 15.81 -9.96 2.26
C ASP A 24 15.27 -9.86 3.70
N ASP A 25 16.13 -9.98 4.71
CA ASP A 25 15.76 -9.95 6.14
C ASP A 25 16.10 -8.63 6.85
N LYS A 26 16.52 -7.60 6.11
CA LYS A 26 17.03 -6.33 6.66
C LYS A 26 16.11 -5.14 6.44
N TRP A 27 14.95 -5.34 5.79
CA TRP A 27 13.98 -4.28 5.56
C TRP A 27 12.54 -4.79 5.55
N GLY A 28 11.58 -3.88 5.75
CA GLY A 28 10.15 -4.13 5.58
C GLY A 28 9.75 -4.23 4.10
N HIS A 29 10.26 -5.25 3.38
CA HIS A 29 10.17 -5.35 1.93
C HIS A 29 8.76 -5.58 1.37
N LEU A 30 7.94 -6.42 2.03
CA LEU A 30 6.59 -6.75 1.57
C LEU A 30 5.70 -5.50 1.63
N GLN A 31 5.58 -4.82 0.49
CA GLN A 31 4.85 -3.57 0.26
C GLN A 31 3.79 -3.83 -0.83
N VAL A 32 2.59 -4.25 -0.40
CA VAL A 32 1.52 -4.60 -1.36
C VAL A 32 1.02 -3.33 -2.06
N ASP A 33 0.84 -2.26 -1.29
CA ASP A 33 0.51 -0.92 -1.76
C ASP A 33 1.42 -0.39 -2.88
N ALA A 34 2.74 -0.59 -2.80
CA ALA A 34 3.68 -0.10 -3.80
C ALA A 34 3.48 -0.80 -5.15
N THR A 35 3.28 -2.12 -5.12
CA THR A 35 2.99 -2.93 -6.33
C THR A 35 1.62 -2.55 -6.90
N SER A 36 0.62 -2.37 -6.04
CA SER A 36 -0.72 -1.95 -6.43
C SER A 36 -0.71 -0.54 -7.04
N LEU A 37 0.04 0.40 -6.48
CA LEU A 37 0.17 1.75 -7.03
C LEU A 37 0.75 1.75 -8.44
N TYR A 38 1.77 0.92 -8.68
CA TYR A 38 2.34 0.71 -10.02
C TYR A 38 1.27 0.22 -11.00
N LEU A 39 0.50 -0.81 -10.62
CA LEU A 39 -0.56 -1.37 -11.47
C LEU A 39 -1.69 -0.37 -11.73
N LEU A 40 -2.11 0.39 -10.71
CA LEU A 40 -3.12 1.44 -10.83
C LEU A 40 -2.69 2.50 -11.86
N PHE A 41 -1.46 2.99 -11.78
CA PHE A 41 -0.96 3.96 -12.75
C PHE A 41 -0.72 3.37 -14.13
N LEU A 42 -0.22 2.13 -14.22
CA LEU A 42 -0.09 1.43 -15.49
C LEU A 42 -1.45 1.35 -16.20
N ALA A 43 -2.50 0.99 -15.47
CA ALA A 43 -3.85 0.91 -15.98
C ALA A 43 -4.36 2.27 -16.46
N GLN A 44 -4.25 3.31 -15.64
CA GLN A 44 -4.68 4.68 -15.98
C GLN A 44 -3.92 5.23 -17.20
N MET A 45 -2.60 5.05 -17.26
CA MET A 45 -1.78 5.51 -18.38
C MET A 45 -2.13 4.76 -19.67
N THR A 46 -2.29 3.44 -19.59
CA THR A 46 -2.72 2.62 -20.74
C THR A 46 -4.10 3.03 -21.25
N ALA A 47 -5.07 3.21 -20.35
CA ALA A 47 -6.42 3.68 -20.68
C ALA A 47 -6.42 5.10 -21.29
N SER A 48 -5.44 5.94 -20.93
CA SER A 48 -5.22 7.26 -21.54
C SER A 48 -4.58 7.22 -22.94
N GLY A 49 -4.21 6.03 -23.43
CA GLY A 49 -3.62 5.81 -24.75
C GLY A 49 -2.09 5.76 -24.77
N LEU A 50 -1.42 5.78 -23.60
CA LEU A 50 0.02 5.60 -23.53
C LEU A 50 0.38 4.12 -23.71
N ARG A 51 1.28 3.83 -24.64
CA ARG A 51 1.79 2.47 -24.85
C ARG A 51 3.01 2.24 -23.97
N ILE A 52 2.84 1.45 -22.92
CA ILE A 52 3.89 1.11 -21.95
C ILE A 52 4.35 -0.34 -22.12
N ILE A 53 3.44 -1.25 -22.46
CA ILE A 53 3.69 -2.68 -22.62
C ILE A 53 3.73 -3.01 -24.12
N PHE A 54 4.74 -3.79 -24.54
CA PHE A 54 5.04 -4.02 -25.96
C PHE A 54 5.08 -5.50 -26.35
N THR A 55 5.28 -6.39 -25.38
CA THR A 55 5.44 -7.82 -25.58
C THR A 55 4.49 -8.64 -24.72
N LEU A 56 4.19 -9.87 -25.16
CA LEU A 56 3.33 -10.78 -24.38
C LEU A 56 4.01 -11.29 -23.10
N ASP A 57 5.35 -11.30 -23.06
CA ASP A 57 6.09 -11.65 -21.84
C ASP A 57 5.90 -10.58 -20.76
N GLU A 58 5.89 -9.30 -21.16
CA GLU A 58 5.54 -8.20 -20.26
C GLU A 58 4.07 -8.27 -19.80
N VAL A 59 3.13 -8.61 -20.70
CA VAL A 59 1.73 -8.86 -20.30
C VAL A 59 1.65 -9.95 -19.24
N ALA A 60 2.33 -11.08 -19.46
CA ALA A 60 2.34 -12.18 -18.50
C ALA A 60 2.98 -11.77 -17.17
N PHE A 61 4.00 -10.91 -17.19
CA PHE A 61 4.58 -10.33 -15.99
C PHE A 61 3.57 -9.47 -15.23
N ILE A 62 2.82 -8.60 -15.92
CA ILE A 62 1.76 -7.78 -15.29
C ILE A 62 0.65 -8.66 -14.70
N GLN A 63 0.21 -9.70 -15.41
CA GLN A 63 -0.77 -10.65 -14.88
C GLN A 63 -0.26 -11.34 -13.60
N ASN A 64 1.04 -11.68 -13.53
CA ASN A 64 1.64 -12.22 -12.31
C ASN A 64 1.65 -11.21 -11.16
N LEU A 65 1.80 -9.91 -11.43
CA LEU A 65 1.69 -8.87 -10.40
C LEU A 65 0.24 -8.72 -9.92
N VAL A 66 -0.76 -8.92 -10.78
CA VAL A 66 -2.17 -8.97 -10.38
C VAL A 66 -2.40 -10.13 -9.40
N PHE A 67 -1.94 -11.35 -9.75
CA PHE A 67 -1.99 -12.49 -8.82
C PHE A 67 -1.21 -12.24 -7.53
N TYR A 68 -0.17 -11.42 -7.58
CA TYR A 68 0.59 -11.05 -6.39
C TYR A 68 -0.19 -10.15 -5.42
N ILE A 69 -1.14 -9.33 -5.90
CA ILE A 69 -1.91 -8.40 -5.07
C ILE A 69 -3.37 -8.84 -4.82
N GLU A 70 -3.90 -9.83 -5.54
CA GLU A 70 -5.32 -10.22 -5.47
C GLU A 70 -5.77 -10.61 -4.05
N ALA A 71 -4.88 -11.25 -3.29
CA ALA A 71 -5.12 -11.69 -1.92
C ALA A 71 -4.87 -10.59 -0.85
N ALA A 72 -4.75 -9.31 -1.22
CA ALA A 72 -4.35 -8.24 -0.30
C ALA A 72 -5.18 -8.17 0.99
N TYR A 73 -6.48 -8.48 0.94
CA TYR A 73 -7.40 -8.49 2.08
C TYR A 73 -7.01 -9.44 3.23
N LYS A 74 -6.10 -10.38 2.99
CA LYS A 74 -5.60 -11.34 3.99
C LYS A 74 -4.07 -11.37 4.11
N VAL A 75 -3.36 -10.50 3.39
CA VAL A 75 -1.90 -10.42 3.43
C VAL A 75 -1.48 -9.37 4.45
N ALA A 76 -0.79 -9.81 5.49
CA ALA A 76 -0.11 -8.91 6.41
C ALA A 76 1.17 -8.39 5.73
N ASP A 77 1.33 -7.08 5.65
CA ASP A 77 2.44 -6.41 4.98
C ASP A 77 3.09 -5.35 5.90
N TYR A 78 4.12 -4.67 5.39
CA TYR A 78 4.80 -3.63 6.16
C TYR A 78 4.15 -2.24 6.02
N GLY A 79 3.13 -2.12 5.16
CA GLY A 79 2.39 -0.89 4.84
C GLY A 79 3.27 0.24 4.30
N MET A 80 2.64 1.31 3.82
CA MET A 80 3.30 2.50 3.21
C MET A 80 4.49 3.07 3.98
N TRP A 81 4.51 2.91 5.29
CA TRP A 81 5.57 3.45 6.15
C TRP A 81 6.73 2.48 6.36
N GLU A 82 6.69 1.30 5.75
CA GLU A 82 7.71 0.25 5.80
C GLU A 82 8.00 -0.28 7.23
N ARG A 83 7.02 -0.18 8.14
CA ARG A 83 7.16 -0.51 9.57
C ARG A 83 6.36 -1.71 10.03
N GLY A 84 5.36 -2.13 9.25
CA GLY A 84 4.41 -3.15 9.67
C GLY A 84 3.56 -2.60 10.79
N ASP A 85 3.56 -3.26 11.93
CA ASP A 85 2.81 -2.83 13.10
C ASP A 85 3.29 -1.50 13.70
N LYS A 86 2.45 -0.90 14.54
CA LYS A 86 2.74 0.36 15.23
C LYS A 86 4.03 0.29 16.06
N THR A 87 4.38 -0.88 16.60
CA THR A 87 5.60 -1.04 17.41
C THR A 87 6.87 -1.08 16.57
N ASN A 88 6.77 -1.24 15.26
CA ASN A 88 7.91 -1.30 14.35
C ASN A 88 8.95 -2.33 14.82
N GLN A 89 8.50 -3.55 15.14
CA GLN A 89 9.36 -4.67 15.55
C GLN A 89 9.59 -5.69 14.43
N GLY A 90 9.36 -5.27 13.18
CA GLY A 90 9.49 -6.16 12.01
C GLY A 90 8.28 -7.09 11.84
N ILE A 91 7.17 -6.80 12.51
CA ILE A 91 5.95 -7.60 12.47
C ILE A 91 5.02 -7.02 11.40
N PRO A 92 4.72 -7.75 10.31
CA PRO A 92 3.74 -7.30 9.34
C PRO A 92 2.32 -7.36 9.92
N GLU A 93 1.43 -6.50 9.42
CA GLU A 93 0.01 -6.50 9.80
C GLU A 93 -0.87 -6.18 8.60
N LEU A 94 -2.17 -6.44 8.70
CA LEU A 94 -3.11 -6.05 7.65
C LEU A 94 -3.32 -4.54 7.69
N ASN A 95 -2.73 -3.83 6.72
CA ASN A 95 -2.85 -2.38 6.58
C ASN A 95 -3.99 -2.03 5.60
N ALA A 96 -4.99 -1.29 6.06
CA ALA A 96 -6.12 -0.89 5.24
C ALA A 96 -5.70 -0.08 4.01
N SER A 97 -4.64 0.73 4.11
CA SER A 97 -4.12 1.48 2.97
C SER A 97 -3.58 0.58 1.85
N SER A 98 -2.95 -0.54 2.18
CA SER A 98 -2.52 -1.53 1.21
C SER A 98 -3.70 -2.26 0.56
N VAL A 99 -4.69 -2.65 1.36
CA VAL A 99 -5.93 -3.28 0.86
C VAL A 99 -6.68 -2.33 -0.09
N GLY A 100 -6.81 -1.05 0.27
CA GLY A 100 -7.50 -0.06 -0.56
C GLY A 100 -6.76 0.26 -1.85
N MET A 101 -5.43 0.34 -1.81
CA MET A 101 -4.63 0.52 -3.03
C MET A 101 -4.75 -0.70 -3.96
N ALA A 102 -4.72 -1.91 -3.40
CA ALA A 102 -4.90 -3.14 -4.15
C ALA A 102 -6.28 -3.22 -4.79
N LYS A 103 -7.35 -2.93 -4.03
CA LYS A 103 -8.72 -2.86 -4.58
C LYS A 103 -8.79 -1.95 -5.81
N ALA A 104 -8.31 -0.71 -5.69
CA ALA A 104 -8.36 0.24 -6.79
C ALA A 104 -7.52 -0.20 -8.01
N ALA A 105 -6.36 -0.81 -7.77
CA ALA A 105 -5.51 -1.34 -8.84
C ALA A 105 -6.19 -2.50 -9.59
N LEU A 106 -6.80 -3.43 -8.83
CA LEU A 106 -7.55 -4.56 -9.36
C LEU A 106 -8.75 -4.08 -10.20
N GLU A 107 -9.54 -3.14 -9.68
CA GLU A 107 -10.67 -2.54 -10.40
C GLU A 107 -10.24 -1.81 -11.68
N ALA A 108 -9.10 -1.10 -11.63
CA ALA A 108 -8.63 -0.30 -12.77
C ALA A 108 -8.04 -1.15 -13.90
N ILE A 109 -7.40 -2.28 -13.58
CA ILE A 109 -6.68 -3.11 -14.55
C ILE A 109 -7.52 -4.26 -15.13
N ASP A 110 -8.65 -4.57 -14.51
CA ASP A 110 -9.54 -5.64 -14.98
C ASP A 110 -10.06 -5.38 -16.39
N GLU A 111 -10.04 -6.42 -17.22
CA GLU A 111 -10.41 -6.40 -18.65
C GLU A 111 -9.66 -5.36 -19.49
N LEU A 112 -8.53 -4.83 -18.99
CA LEU A 112 -7.72 -3.85 -19.71
C LEU A 112 -6.79 -4.54 -20.71
N ASP A 113 -6.85 -4.12 -21.97
CA ASP A 113 -5.88 -4.50 -22.98
C ASP A 113 -4.61 -3.65 -22.87
N LEU A 114 -3.49 -4.28 -22.47
CA LEU A 114 -2.21 -3.59 -22.25
C LEU A 114 -1.54 -3.10 -23.55
N PHE A 115 -2.01 -3.55 -24.72
CA PHE A 115 -1.59 -2.98 -26.01
C PHE A 115 -2.53 -1.88 -26.52
N GLY A 116 -3.56 -1.54 -25.74
CA GLY A 116 -4.59 -0.58 -26.11
C GLY A 116 -5.41 -1.04 -27.32
N ALA A 117 -5.80 -0.11 -28.18
CA ALA A 117 -6.66 -0.41 -29.34
C ALA A 117 -6.07 -1.39 -30.37
N GLY A 118 -4.76 -1.68 -30.30
CA GLY A 118 -4.07 -2.60 -31.19
C GLY A 118 -3.89 -4.01 -30.64
N GLY A 119 -4.41 -4.30 -29.45
CA GLY A 119 -4.26 -5.60 -28.80
C GLY A 119 -5.31 -6.64 -29.20
N GLY A 120 -5.38 -7.69 -28.41
CA GLY A 120 -6.36 -8.77 -28.54
C GLY A 120 -6.43 -9.60 -27.27
N GLN A 121 -7.17 -10.70 -27.30
CA GLN A 121 -7.46 -11.50 -26.09
C GLN A 121 -6.22 -11.95 -25.29
N ARG A 122 -5.04 -12.01 -25.90
CA ARG A 122 -3.79 -12.40 -25.22
C ARG A 122 -3.10 -11.25 -24.47
N SER A 123 -3.51 -10.01 -24.66
CA SER A 123 -2.98 -8.81 -23.99
C SER A 123 -3.94 -8.21 -22.96
N VAL A 124 -5.08 -8.86 -22.75
CA VAL A 124 -6.06 -8.49 -21.72
C VAL A 124 -5.65 -9.06 -20.37
N ILE A 125 -5.73 -8.23 -19.34
CA ILE A 125 -5.55 -8.62 -17.94
C ILE A 125 -6.89 -9.02 -17.33
N HIS A 126 -6.88 -10.06 -16.51
CA HIS A 126 -8.09 -10.55 -15.84
C HIS A 126 -7.91 -10.54 -14.33
N VAL A 127 -8.94 -10.08 -13.64
CA VAL A 127 -9.05 -10.08 -12.18
C VAL A 127 -10.25 -10.93 -11.76
N LEU A 128 -10.14 -11.62 -10.63
CA LEU A 128 -11.28 -12.33 -10.04
C LEU A 128 -12.17 -11.34 -9.26
N PRO A 129 -13.46 -11.17 -9.62
CA PRO A 129 -14.34 -10.20 -8.94
C PRO A 129 -14.48 -10.43 -7.44
N ASP A 130 -14.46 -11.70 -7.00
CA ASP A 130 -14.54 -12.07 -5.59
C ASP A 130 -13.42 -11.45 -4.75
N GLU A 131 -12.22 -11.29 -5.31
CA GLU A 131 -11.08 -10.71 -4.59
C GLU A 131 -11.24 -9.20 -4.36
N VAL A 132 -11.89 -8.49 -5.30
CA VAL A 132 -12.28 -7.08 -5.16
C VAL A 132 -13.33 -6.92 -4.07
N GLU A 133 -14.37 -7.76 -4.08
CA GLU A 133 -15.43 -7.77 -3.06
C GLU A 133 -14.90 -8.09 -1.66
N HIS A 134 -13.95 -9.01 -1.54
CA HIS A 134 -13.27 -9.28 -0.27
C HIS A 134 -12.50 -8.06 0.25
N CYS A 135 -11.75 -7.36 -0.63
CA CYS A 135 -11.07 -6.12 -0.26
C CYS A 135 -12.07 -5.05 0.20
N GLN A 136 -13.18 -4.90 -0.51
CA GLN A 136 -14.25 -3.97 -0.14
C GLN A 136 -14.84 -4.29 1.23
N SER A 137 -15.21 -5.55 1.48
CA SER A 137 -15.76 -5.99 2.77
C SER A 137 -14.83 -5.69 3.94
N ILE A 138 -13.53 -5.98 3.77
CA ILE A 138 -12.51 -5.68 4.77
C ILE A 138 -12.40 -4.17 5.03
N LEU A 139 -12.34 -3.35 3.98
CA LEU A 139 -12.25 -1.89 4.11
C LEU A 139 -13.45 -1.29 4.87
N TYR A 140 -14.67 -1.75 4.57
CA TYR A 140 -15.88 -1.32 5.28
C TYR A 140 -15.87 -1.72 6.75
N SER A 141 -15.23 -2.84 7.09
CA SER A 141 -15.09 -3.29 8.48
C SER A 141 -13.97 -2.59 9.25
N MET A 142 -12.90 -2.17 8.56
CA MET A 142 -11.71 -1.58 9.18
C MET A 142 -11.85 -0.07 9.36
N LEU A 143 -12.28 0.66 8.32
CA LEU A 143 -12.26 2.12 8.35
C LEU A 143 -13.19 2.70 9.44
N PRO A 144 -12.76 3.74 10.18
CA PRO A 144 -11.59 4.59 9.92
C PRO A 144 -10.26 4.09 10.51
N ARG A 145 -10.24 2.91 11.14
CA ARG A 145 -9.01 2.33 11.71
C ARG A 145 -8.10 1.81 10.58
N ALA A 146 -6.80 2.04 10.71
CA ALA A 146 -5.84 1.66 9.68
C ALA A 146 -5.37 0.21 9.78
N SER A 147 -5.24 -0.33 11.00
CA SER A 147 -4.85 -1.71 11.25
C SER A 147 -5.20 -2.13 12.68
N THR A 148 -4.86 -3.37 13.07
CA THR A 148 -5.06 -3.83 14.46
C THR A 148 -4.36 -2.91 15.47
N SER A 149 -3.11 -2.51 15.18
CA SER A 149 -2.29 -1.71 16.11
C SER A 149 -2.40 -0.20 15.87
N LYS A 150 -2.72 0.26 14.66
CA LYS A 150 -2.87 1.68 14.31
C LYS A 150 -4.33 2.09 14.33
N GLU A 151 -4.69 2.88 15.33
CA GLU A 151 -6.05 3.39 15.54
C GLU A 151 -6.50 4.34 14.43
N ILE A 152 -5.56 5.04 13.82
CA ILE A 152 -5.73 5.92 12.67
C ILE A 152 -4.37 6.10 11.98
N ASP A 153 -4.36 6.33 10.66
CA ASP A 153 -3.14 6.56 9.87
C ASP A 153 -3.46 7.54 8.72
N ALA A 154 -2.58 8.51 8.48
CA ALA A 154 -2.73 9.49 7.41
C ALA A 154 -2.63 8.87 6.01
N GLY A 155 -1.99 7.70 5.90
CA GLY A 155 -1.96 6.88 4.70
C GLY A 155 -3.35 6.50 4.19
N LEU A 156 -4.37 6.47 5.04
CA LEU A 156 -5.75 6.25 4.60
C LEU A 156 -6.25 7.31 3.61
N LEU A 157 -5.65 8.51 3.59
CA LEU A 157 -5.94 9.53 2.59
C LEU A 157 -5.71 9.01 1.16
N SER A 158 -4.72 8.14 0.94
CA SER A 158 -4.40 7.63 -0.41
C SER A 158 -5.51 6.72 -0.96
N ILE A 159 -6.34 6.14 -0.09
CA ILE A 159 -7.42 5.22 -0.48
C ILE A 159 -8.81 5.85 -0.45
N ILE A 160 -9.05 6.82 0.42
CA ILE A 160 -10.34 7.56 0.43
C ILE A 160 -10.32 8.75 -0.55
N SER A 161 -9.17 9.05 -1.14
CA SER A 161 -8.97 10.14 -2.10
C SER A 161 -7.91 9.75 -3.15
N TYR A 162 -7.25 10.73 -3.77
CA TYR A 162 -6.21 10.46 -4.75
C TYR A 162 -5.02 9.72 -4.11
N PRO A 163 -4.49 8.66 -4.77
CA PRO A 163 -4.79 8.25 -6.14
C PRO A 163 -5.89 7.20 -6.30
N ALA A 164 -6.26 6.47 -5.24
CA ALA A 164 -7.01 5.22 -5.42
C ALA A 164 -8.54 5.39 -5.44
N PHE A 165 -9.11 6.33 -4.68
CA PHE A 165 -10.57 6.50 -4.57
C PHE A 165 -11.33 5.17 -4.34
N ALA A 166 -10.76 4.29 -3.53
CA ALA A 166 -11.19 2.90 -3.36
C ALA A 166 -12.51 2.74 -2.58
N ILE A 167 -12.97 3.79 -1.89
CA ILE A 167 -14.15 3.77 -1.02
C ILE A 167 -15.28 4.57 -1.65
N GLU A 168 -16.41 3.91 -1.92
CA GLU A 168 -17.57 4.51 -2.58
C GLU A 168 -18.52 5.22 -1.61
N ASP A 169 -18.65 4.71 -0.38
CA ASP A 169 -19.54 5.32 0.62
C ASP A 169 -18.94 6.62 1.18
N MET A 170 -19.52 7.74 0.74
CA MET A 170 -19.11 9.07 1.17
C MET A 170 -19.24 9.30 2.69
N ASN A 171 -20.08 8.55 3.40
CA ASN A 171 -20.14 8.64 4.86
C ASN A 171 -18.86 8.08 5.48
N ILE A 172 -18.36 6.94 4.99
CA ILE A 172 -17.10 6.34 5.44
C ILE A 172 -15.93 7.23 5.06
N VAL A 173 -15.91 7.76 3.84
CA VAL A 173 -14.89 8.72 3.38
C VAL A 173 -14.84 9.94 4.30
N ASN A 174 -15.98 10.58 4.57
CA ASN A 174 -16.04 11.77 5.40
C ASN A 174 -15.70 11.47 6.87
N ALA A 175 -16.19 10.35 7.42
CA ALA A 175 -15.85 9.94 8.78
C ALA A 175 -14.35 9.68 8.93
N THR A 176 -13.75 8.94 8.00
CA THR A 176 -12.30 8.64 7.99
C THR A 176 -11.48 9.92 7.86
N LYS A 177 -11.84 10.79 6.91
CA LYS A 177 -11.18 12.09 6.73
C LYS A 177 -11.26 12.94 8.00
N ASN A 178 -12.42 13.02 8.64
CA ASN A 178 -12.61 13.80 9.87
C ASN A 178 -11.79 13.23 11.02
N GLU A 179 -11.67 11.90 11.17
CA GLU A 179 -10.82 11.26 12.16
C GLU A 179 -9.33 11.56 11.94
N ILE A 180 -8.86 11.50 10.69
CA ILE A 180 -7.48 11.89 10.32
C ILE A 180 -7.23 13.35 10.71
N ILE A 181 -8.11 14.26 10.29
CA ILE A 181 -7.99 15.69 10.58
C ILE A 181 -8.01 15.93 12.09
N THR A 182 -8.92 15.29 12.83
CA THR A 182 -9.08 15.53 14.26
C THR A 182 -7.88 15.02 15.08
N LYS A 183 -7.30 13.88 14.69
CA LYS A 183 -6.27 13.20 15.49
C LYS A 183 -4.85 13.44 15.02
N LEU A 184 -4.64 13.63 13.72
CA LEU A 184 -3.31 13.67 13.11
C LEU A 184 -2.92 15.05 12.61
N GLN A 185 -3.87 15.96 12.36
CA GLN A 185 -3.55 17.30 11.91
C GLN A 185 -2.87 18.10 13.02
N GLY A 186 -1.67 18.59 12.70
CA GLY A 186 -0.92 19.55 13.50
C GLY A 186 -0.78 20.90 12.81
N ARG A 187 0.29 21.61 13.16
CA ARG A 187 0.59 22.93 12.63
C ARG A 187 1.13 22.91 11.20
N TYR A 188 1.91 21.88 10.85
CA TYR A 188 2.63 21.82 9.56
C TYR A 188 2.06 20.80 8.57
N GLY A 189 1.16 19.93 9.01
CA GLY A 189 0.67 18.82 8.22
C GLY A 189 -0.11 17.84 9.08
N CYS A 190 -0.26 16.61 8.58
CA CYS A 190 -0.72 15.51 9.39
C CYS A 190 0.48 14.64 9.75
N CYS A 191 0.64 14.27 11.02
CA CYS A 191 1.58 13.22 11.36
C CYS A 191 1.12 11.88 10.75
N ARG A 192 2.06 10.95 10.55
CA ARG A 192 1.77 9.68 9.84
C ARG A 192 0.74 8.84 10.60
N PHE A 193 0.98 8.62 11.89
CA PHE A 193 0.05 8.00 12.83
C PHE A 193 0.47 8.39 14.26
N LEU A 194 -0.41 8.18 15.23
CA LEU A 194 -0.14 8.53 16.63
C LEU A 194 1.02 7.72 17.20
N ARG A 195 1.87 8.35 18.03
CA ARG A 195 3.04 7.74 18.68
C ARG A 195 4.08 7.19 17.71
N ASP A 196 4.17 7.82 16.56
CA ASP A 196 5.19 7.51 15.58
C ASP A 196 6.52 8.21 15.91
N GLY A 197 7.57 7.42 16.13
CA GLY A 197 8.91 7.91 16.46
C GLY A 197 9.71 8.40 15.27
N TYR A 198 9.28 8.18 14.03
CA TYR A 198 10.11 8.49 12.87
C TYR A 198 10.52 9.96 12.81
N LYS A 199 11.83 10.19 12.72
CA LYS A 199 12.45 11.52 12.66
C LYS A 199 12.15 12.39 13.89
N THR A 200 11.65 11.80 14.97
CA THR A 200 11.52 12.52 16.25
C THR A 200 12.88 12.64 16.93
N PRO A 201 13.10 13.67 17.78
CA PRO A 201 14.35 13.80 18.54
C PRO A 201 14.67 12.64 19.49
N ARG A 202 13.70 11.75 19.75
CA ARG A 202 13.81 10.60 20.66
C ARG A 202 14.10 9.29 19.94
N GLU A 203 13.86 9.20 18.63
CA GLU A 203 14.19 8.01 17.85
C GLU A 203 15.71 7.89 17.70
N ASP A 204 16.23 6.69 17.94
CA ASP A 204 17.63 6.40 17.66
C ASP A 204 17.80 6.14 16.16
N PRO A 205 18.57 6.98 15.44
CA PRO A 205 18.71 6.87 13.99
C PRO A 205 19.53 5.65 13.54
N ASN A 206 20.18 4.93 14.45
CA ASN A 206 21.07 3.81 14.11
C ASN A 206 20.40 2.45 14.15
N ARG A 207 19.12 2.38 14.55
CA ARG A 207 18.36 1.12 14.63
C ARG A 207 17.08 1.19 13.81
N LEU A 208 16.77 0.07 13.17
CA LEU A 208 15.56 -0.06 12.36
C LEU A 208 14.31 -0.18 13.23
N HIS A 209 14.40 -0.86 14.37
CA HIS A 209 13.26 -1.24 15.19
C HIS A 209 13.20 -0.49 16.52
N TYR A 210 11.98 -0.24 17.00
CA TYR A 210 11.77 0.37 18.31
C TYR A 210 12.00 -0.63 19.45
N ASP A 211 12.42 -0.11 20.60
CA ASP A 211 12.38 -0.87 21.85
C ASP A 211 10.91 -0.95 22.36
N PRO A 212 10.52 -2.01 23.08
CA PRO A 212 9.12 -2.27 23.44
C PRO A 212 8.40 -1.14 24.20
N ALA A 213 9.12 -0.25 24.87
CA ALA A 213 8.55 0.81 25.72
C ALA A 213 8.57 2.21 25.08
N GLU A 214 9.03 2.35 23.84
CA GLU A 214 9.35 3.66 23.27
C GLU A 214 8.17 4.44 22.72
N LEU A 215 7.08 3.76 22.33
CA LEU A 215 5.92 4.43 21.73
C LEU A 215 5.39 5.59 22.59
N LYS A 216 5.45 5.44 23.93
CA LYS A 216 5.01 6.49 24.84
C LYS A 216 5.94 7.71 24.83
N LEU A 217 7.21 7.55 24.48
CA LEU A 217 8.17 8.65 24.37
C LEU A 217 7.93 9.54 23.15
N PHE A 218 7.25 9.01 22.14
CA PHE A 218 6.94 9.72 20.88
C PHE A 218 5.63 10.51 20.94
N GLU A 219 4.83 10.32 22.00
CA GLU A 219 3.54 10.98 22.17
C GLU A 219 3.69 12.51 22.27
N ASN A 220 3.00 13.24 21.40
CA ASN A 220 3.01 14.70 21.23
C ASN A 220 4.34 15.29 20.71
N ILE A 221 5.22 14.47 20.14
CA ILE A 221 6.44 14.93 19.46
C ILE A 221 6.60 14.31 18.07
N GLU A 222 5.52 13.68 17.55
CA GLU A 222 5.49 13.07 16.23
C GLU A 222 5.84 14.08 15.13
N CYS A 223 6.48 13.62 14.06
CA CYS A 223 6.77 14.46 12.91
C CYS A 223 5.46 14.81 12.16
N GLU A 224 5.26 16.10 11.90
CA GLU A 224 4.15 16.67 11.11
C GLU A 224 4.58 17.07 9.69
#